data_AF-M1CU98-F1
#
_entry.id   AF-M1CU98-F1
#
_cell.length_a   1.000
_cell.length_b   1.000
_cell.length_c   1.000
_cell.angle_alpha   90.00
_cell.angle_beta   90.00
_cell.angle_gamma   90.00
#
_symmetry.space_group_name_H-M   'P 1'
#
loop_
_entity.id
_entity.type
_entity.pdbx_description
1 polymer ?
#
loop_
_entity_poly.entity_id
_entity_poly.type
_entity_poly.pdbx_seq_one_letter_code
_entity_poly.pdbx_strand_id
1 'polypeptide(L)'
;MIWDEVGDDQFEREKVLLDIEQECLDVYRKKVDNANISRAQLHQELADSEAEFTHLLLLLDERSLPGRPEKMTGTLKEQLESIAPALREMRIRKEEREKQFRAVQGQIQKISAEIAGESEYNDLSSNVLVHGNDLSLKKLEEYQNELQRLQNEKVRMRYSTFVPGTIAKMPSTERF
;
A
#
# COMPACT_ATOMS: atom_id res chain seq x y z
N MET A 1 37.91 -57.01 -20.80
CA MET A 1 37.37 -55.88 -20.02
C MET A 1 38.09 -54.66 -20.56
N ILE A 2 37.38 -53.59 -20.89
CA ILE A 2 37.92 -52.49 -21.71
C ILE A 2 39.29 -52.01 -21.22
N TRP A 3 39.47 -51.81 -19.92
CA TRP A 3 40.74 -51.42 -19.30
C TRP A 3 41.92 -52.38 -19.57
N ASP A 4 41.67 -53.69 -19.62
CA ASP A 4 42.69 -54.69 -19.96
C ASP A 4 43.01 -54.68 -21.47
N GLU A 5 42.06 -54.24 -22.30
CA GLU A 5 42.23 -54.10 -23.75
C GLU A 5 43.00 -52.83 -24.11
N VAL A 6 42.86 -51.75 -23.34
CA VAL A 6 43.64 -50.50 -23.52
C VAL A 6 45.06 -50.60 -22.91
N GLY A 7 45.29 -51.56 -22.02
CA GLY A 7 46.57 -51.75 -21.34
C GLY A 7 46.80 -50.83 -20.15
N ASP A 8 45.74 -50.22 -19.61
CA ASP A 8 45.83 -49.34 -18.44
C ASP A 8 46.17 -50.14 -17.19
N ASP A 9 47.13 -49.64 -16.41
CA ASP A 9 47.52 -50.23 -15.13
C ASP A 9 46.50 -49.91 -14.02
N GLN A 10 46.66 -50.57 -12.88
CA GLN A 10 45.76 -50.41 -11.75
C GLN A 10 45.73 -48.97 -11.20
N PHE A 11 46.85 -48.24 -11.29
CA PHE A 11 46.95 -46.88 -10.78
C PHE A 11 46.16 -45.90 -11.67
N GLU A 12 46.26 -46.00 -12.99
CA GLU A 12 45.46 -45.16 -13.90
C GLU A 12 43.95 -45.45 -13.75
N ARG A 13 43.56 -46.71 -13.52
CA ARG A 13 42.16 -47.07 -13.21
C ARG A 13 41.69 -46.41 -11.91
N GLU A 14 42.47 -46.50 -10.84
CA GLU A 14 42.15 -45.88 -9.54
C GLU A 14 42.06 -44.37 -9.63
N LYS A 15 42.94 -43.74 -10.41
CA LYS A 15 42.90 -42.30 -10.68
C LYS A 15 41.62 -41.88 -11.39
N VAL A 16 41.23 -42.57 -12.47
CA VAL A 16 39.98 -42.25 -13.18
C VAL A 16 38.76 -42.46 -12.28
N LEU A 17 38.75 -43.51 -11.46
CA LEU A 17 37.68 -43.72 -10.47
C LEU A 17 37.61 -42.56 -9.46
N LEU A 18 38.75 -42.11 -8.94
CA LEU A 18 38.83 -40.98 -8.02
C LEU A 18 38.34 -39.67 -8.69
N ASP A 19 38.72 -39.43 -9.95
CA ASP A 19 38.28 -38.26 -10.71
C ASP A 19 36.75 -38.27 -10.89
N ILE A 20 36.16 -39.43 -11.22
CA ILE A 20 34.70 -39.60 -11.32
C ILE A 20 34.02 -39.35 -9.96
N GLU A 21 34.58 -39.88 -8.86
CA GLU A 21 34.05 -39.63 -7.52
C GLU A 21 34.08 -38.14 -7.18
N GLN A 22 35.17 -37.46 -7.50
CA GLN A 22 35.33 -36.03 -7.27
C GLN A 22 34.34 -35.21 -8.11
N GLU A 23 34.18 -35.52 -9.39
CA GLU A 23 33.19 -34.88 -10.26
C GLU A 23 31.76 -35.08 -9.75
N CYS A 24 31.42 -36.29 -9.29
CA CYS A 24 30.13 -36.59 -8.68
C CYS A 24 29.88 -35.75 -7.43
N LEU A 25 30.88 -35.63 -6.57
CA LEU A 25 30.82 -34.82 -5.35
C LEU A 25 30.63 -33.33 -5.67
N ASP A 26 31.33 -32.81 -6.67
CA ASP A 26 31.24 -31.40 -7.06
C ASP A 26 29.87 -31.05 -7.65
N VAL A 27 29.32 -31.93 -8.49
CA VAL A 27 27.94 -31.80 -9.00
C VAL A 27 26.93 -31.84 -7.85
N TYR A 28 27.10 -32.77 -6.90
CA TYR A 28 26.23 -32.88 -5.74
C TYR A 28 26.26 -31.61 -4.87
N ARG A 29 27.46 -31.14 -4.50
CA ARG A 29 27.65 -29.90 -3.71
C ARG A 29 26.97 -28.72 -4.37
N LYS A 30 27.21 -28.51 -5.67
CA LYS A 30 26.58 -27.42 -6.42
C LYS A 30 25.06 -27.50 -6.40
N LYS A 31 24.47 -28.70 -6.52
CA LYS A 31 23.01 -28.88 -6.45
C LYS A 31 22.47 -28.57 -5.05
N VAL A 32 23.15 -29.00 -4.00
CA VAL A 32 22.78 -28.70 -2.61
C VAL A 32 22.87 -27.20 -2.31
N ASP A 33 23.94 -26.55 -2.74
CA ASP A 33 24.14 -25.11 -2.56
C ASP A 33 23.04 -24.30 -3.26
N ASN A 34 22.73 -24.66 -4.51
CA ASN A 34 21.62 -24.04 -5.24
C ASN A 34 20.27 -24.24 -4.52
N ALA A 35 19.99 -25.43 -4.01
CA ALA A 35 18.76 -25.69 -3.26
C ALA A 35 18.70 -24.89 -1.95
N ASN A 36 19.84 -24.74 -1.25
CA ASN A 36 19.94 -23.90 -0.05
C ASN A 36 19.70 -22.42 -0.35
N ILE A 37 20.27 -21.90 -1.45
CA ILE A 37 20.05 -20.52 -1.90
C ILE A 37 18.56 -20.31 -2.23
N SER A 38 17.94 -21.19 -3.01
CA SER A 38 16.52 -21.09 -3.33
C SER A 38 15.63 -21.16 -2.09
N ARG A 39 15.98 -22.01 -1.11
CA ARG A 39 15.25 -22.08 0.17
C ARG A 39 15.37 -20.77 0.95
N ALA A 40 16.56 -20.19 1.03
CA ALA A 40 16.78 -18.91 1.72
C ALA A 40 15.99 -17.76 1.04
N GLN A 41 15.98 -17.72 -0.29
CA GLN A 41 15.20 -16.75 -1.05
C GLN A 41 13.69 -16.86 -0.77
N LEU A 42 13.15 -18.08 -0.76
CA LEU A 42 11.72 -18.31 -0.46
C LEU A 42 11.36 -17.88 0.97
N HIS A 43 12.24 -18.12 1.94
CA HIS A 43 12.03 -17.63 3.31
C HIS A 43 12.02 -16.12 3.39
N GLN A 44 12.95 -15.45 2.69
CA GLN A 44 13.02 -14.00 2.65
C GLN A 44 11.75 -13.41 2.02
N GLU A 45 11.34 -13.91 0.86
CA GLU A 45 10.15 -13.45 0.15
C GLU A 45 8.88 -13.62 0.99
N LEU A 46 8.78 -14.72 1.74
CA LEU A 46 7.67 -14.96 2.64
C LEU A 46 7.67 -13.96 3.81
N ALA A 47 8.81 -13.75 4.44
CA ALA A 47 8.95 -12.77 5.52
C ALA A 47 8.63 -11.35 5.05
N ASP A 48 9.09 -10.96 3.86
CA ASP A 48 8.80 -9.66 3.26
C ASP A 48 7.30 -9.50 2.98
N SER A 49 6.65 -10.55 2.45
CA SER A 49 5.21 -10.59 2.20
C SER A 49 4.41 -10.44 3.49
N GLU A 50 4.80 -11.14 4.56
CA GLU A 50 4.15 -11.04 5.87
C GLU A 50 4.37 -9.68 6.54
N ALA A 51 5.56 -9.10 6.39
CA ALA A 51 5.88 -7.78 6.91
C ALA A 51 5.07 -6.70 6.20
N GLU A 52 5.01 -6.73 4.87
CA GLU A 52 4.17 -5.81 4.09
C GLU A 52 2.70 -5.94 4.46
N PHE A 53 2.20 -7.17 4.62
CA PHE A 53 0.83 -7.41 5.02
C PHE A 53 0.51 -6.78 6.38
N THR A 54 1.37 -7.00 7.36
CA THR A 54 1.25 -6.42 8.71
C THR A 54 1.29 -4.89 8.65
N HIS A 55 2.19 -4.34 7.85
CA HIS A 55 2.28 -2.90 7.64
C HIS A 55 0.99 -2.32 7.03
N LEU A 56 0.42 -2.98 6.01
CA LEU A 56 -0.85 -2.55 5.40
C LEU A 56 -2.03 -2.62 6.38
N LEU A 57 -2.08 -3.64 7.24
CA LEU A 57 -3.10 -3.73 8.30
C LEU A 57 -3.01 -2.56 9.28
N LEU A 58 -1.80 -2.22 9.72
CA LEU A 58 -1.55 -1.07 10.60
C LEU A 58 -1.92 0.25 9.93
N LEU A 59 -1.52 0.44 8.67
CA LEU A 59 -1.84 1.65 7.90
C LEU A 59 -3.35 1.87 7.77
N LEU A 60 -4.13 0.80 7.59
CA LEU A 60 -5.59 0.88 7.40
C LEU A 60 -6.37 0.80 8.71
N ASP A 61 -5.71 0.55 9.85
CA ASP A 61 -6.29 0.21 11.15
C ASP A 61 -7.27 -0.99 11.07
N GLU A 62 -6.91 -1.98 10.25
CA GLU A 62 -7.70 -3.20 10.05
C GLU A 62 -7.09 -4.35 10.87
N ARG A 63 -7.92 -5.01 11.70
CA ARG A 63 -7.45 -6.07 12.62
C ARG A 63 -7.22 -7.43 11.95
N SER A 64 -7.89 -7.68 10.82
CA SER A 64 -7.77 -8.94 10.07
C SER A 64 -8.48 -8.83 8.72
N LEU A 65 -8.04 -9.63 7.75
CA LEU A 65 -8.75 -9.79 6.49
C LEU A 65 -9.69 -11.00 6.47
N PRO A 66 -10.88 -10.87 5.85
CA PRO A 66 -11.67 -12.02 5.46
C PRO A 66 -10.89 -12.83 4.41
N GLY A 67 -10.62 -14.11 4.69
CA GLY A 67 -10.05 -15.04 3.70
C GLY A 67 -8.55 -15.33 3.82
N ARG A 68 -7.82 -14.70 4.75
CA ARG A 68 -6.48 -15.19 5.10
C ARG A 68 -6.62 -16.48 5.93
N PRO A 69 -6.00 -17.60 5.56
CA PRO A 69 -5.97 -18.77 6.42
C PRO A 69 -5.22 -18.44 7.71
N GLU A 70 -5.84 -18.74 8.87
CA GLU A 70 -5.25 -18.49 10.20
C GLU A 70 -3.89 -19.18 10.39
N LYS A 71 -3.63 -20.22 9.60
CA LYS A 71 -2.37 -20.97 9.56
C LYS A 71 -1.96 -21.17 8.11
N MET A 72 -0.83 -20.58 7.74
CA MET A 72 -0.18 -20.86 6.46
C MET A 72 0.47 -22.24 6.58
N THR A 73 -0.15 -23.26 6.00
CA THR A 73 0.33 -24.65 6.03
C THR A 73 0.88 -25.04 4.65
N GLY A 74 1.79 -26.01 4.62
CA GLY A 74 2.41 -26.50 3.39
C GLY A 74 3.83 -25.99 3.18
N THR A 75 4.31 -26.11 1.95
CA THR A 75 5.62 -25.66 1.50
C THR A 75 5.71 -24.13 1.43
N LEU A 76 6.92 -23.57 1.45
CA LEU A 76 7.12 -22.11 1.33
C LEU A 76 6.46 -21.51 0.09
N LYS A 77 6.42 -22.27 -1.02
CA LYS A 77 5.76 -21.84 -2.27
C LYS A 77 4.24 -21.77 -2.10
N GLU A 78 3.63 -22.79 -1.51
CA GLU A 78 2.18 -22.80 -1.23
C GLU A 78 1.80 -21.69 -0.24
N GLN A 79 2.65 -21.45 0.76
CA GLN A 79 2.48 -20.33 1.69
C GLN A 79 2.52 -18.97 0.96
N LEU A 80 3.49 -18.76 0.07
CA LEU A 80 3.57 -17.55 -0.77
C LEU A 80 2.34 -17.38 -1.69
N GLU A 81 1.91 -18.46 -2.33
CA GLU A 81 0.70 -18.46 -3.17
C GLU A 81 -0.56 -18.14 -2.37
N SER A 82 -0.62 -18.60 -1.13
CA SER A 82 -1.75 -18.35 -0.23
C SER A 82 -1.84 -16.89 0.25
N ILE A 83 -0.71 -16.22 0.51
CA ILE A 83 -0.70 -14.81 0.96
C ILE A 83 -0.86 -13.81 -0.19
N ALA A 84 -0.43 -14.16 -1.40
CA ALA A 84 -0.49 -13.31 -2.58
C ALA A 84 -1.86 -12.65 -2.87
N PRO A 85 -3.01 -13.37 -2.85
CA PRO A 85 -4.31 -12.74 -3.09
C PRO A 85 -4.69 -11.74 -1.99
N ALA A 86 -4.41 -12.06 -0.72
CA ALA A 86 -4.71 -11.20 0.42
C ALA A 86 -3.89 -9.90 0.37
N LEU A 87 -2.60 -9.99 0.03
CA LEU A 87 -1.75 -8.82 -0.19
C LEU A 87 -2.25 -7.94 -1.33
N ARG A 88 -2.65 -8.53 -2.46
CA ARG A 88 -3.20 -7.78 -3.60
C ARG A 88 -4.45 -7.00 -3.19
N GLU A 89 -5.34 -7.63 -2.44
CA GLU A 89 -6.56 -6.99 -1.96
C GLU A 89 -6.25 -5.81 -1.01
N MET A 90 -5.29 -5.96 -0.11
CA MET A 90 -4.83 -4.86 0.76
C MET A 90 -4.23 -3.69 0.00
N ARG A 91 -3.41 -3.97 -1.02
CA ARG A 91 -2.84 -2.93 -1.88
C ARG A 91 -3.93 -2.14 -2.61
N ILE A 92 -4.95 -2.82 -3.11
CA ILE A 92 -6.12 -2.18 -3.74
C ILE A 92 -6.89 -1.32 -2.73
N ARG A 93 -7.16 -1.85 -1.52
CA ARG A 93 -7.82 -1.08 -0.45
C ARG A 93 -7.04 0.17 -0.08
N LYS A 94 -5.72 0.06 0.06
CA LYS A 94 -4.83 1.21 0.31
C LYS A 94 -4.97 2.26 -0.78
N GLU A 95 -4.91 1.87 -2.05
CA GLU A 95 -5.04 2.80 -3.16
C GLU A 95 -6.39 3.52 -3.17
N GLU A 96 -7.47 2.78 -2.93
CA GLU A 96 -8.83 3.35 -2.85
C GLU A 96 -8.96 4.31 -1.67
N ARG A 97 -8.43 3.93 -0.51
CA ARG A 97 -8.43 4.79 0.68
C ARG A 97 -7.64 6.08 0.42
N GLU A 98 -6.47 6.00 -0.19
CA GLU A 98 -5.69 7.18 -0.58
C GLU A 98 -6.47 8.10 -1.54
N LYS A 99 -7.22 7.55 -2.51
CA LYS A 99 -8.08 8.35 -3.40
C LYS A 99 -9.13 9.11 -2.59
N GLN A 100 -9.76 8.47 -1.61
CA GLN A 100 -10.74 9.11 -0.73
C GLN A 100 -10.10 10.24 0.09
N PHE A 101 -8.93 10.01 0.68
CA PHE A 101 -8.18 11.06 1.41
C PHE A 101 -7.85 12.25 0.52
N ARG A 102 -7.28 12.02 -0.67
CA ARG A 102 -6.98 13.08 -1.64
C ARG A 102 -8.22 13.90 -1.98
N ALA A 103 -9.35 13.23 -2.25
CA ALA A 103 -10.60 13.89 -2.61
C ALA A 103 -11.15 14.77 -1.48
N VAL A 104 -11.14 14.29 -0.23
CA VAL A 104 -11.64 15.07 0.92
C VAL A 104 -10.71 16.24 1.22
N GLN A 105 -9.40 16.00 1.26
CA GLN A 105 -8.42 17.06 1.52
C GLN A 105 -8.41 18.13 0.43
N GLY A 106 -8.54 17.74 -0.85
CA GLY A 106 -8.68 18.69 -1.96
C GLY A 106 -9.95 19.54 -1.84
N GLN A 107 -11.06 18.98 -1.35
CA GLN A 107 -12.27 19.75 -1.06
C GLN A 107 -12.11 20.70 0.12
N ILE A 108 -11.44 20.27 1.19
CA ILE A 108 -11.14 21.12 2.36
C ILE A 108 -10.32 22.33 1.93
N GLN A 109 -9.25 22.12 1.16
CA GLN A 109 -8.42 23.21 0.64
C GLN A 109 -9.24 24.18 -0.21
N LYS A 110 -10.14 23.65 -1.06
CA LYS A 110 -11.02 24.45 -1.91
C LYS A 110 -11.92 25.37 -1.12
N ILE A 111 -12.64 24.81 -0.16
CA ILE A 111 -13.56 25.60 0.64
C ILE A 111 -12.80 26.58 1.52
N SER A 112 -11.63 26.20 2.03
CA SER A 112 -10.78 27.10 2.84
C SER A 112 -10.30 28.31 2.03
N ALA A 113 -9.81 28.11 0.81
CA ALA A 113 -9.40 29.19 -0.09
C ALA A 113 -10.58 30.11 -0.47
N GLU A 114 -11.74 29.52 -0.78
CA GLU A 114 -12.97 30.27 -1.08
C GLU A 114 -13.46 31.09 0.12
N ILE A 115 -13.33 30.57 1.35
CA ILE A 115 -13.62 31.30 2.59
C ILE A 115 -12.64 32.45 2.79
N ALA A 116 -11.35 32.25 2.50
CA ALA A 116 -10.31 33.28 2.60
C ALA A 116 -10.44 34.38 1.52
N GLY A 117 -11.31 34.20 0.52
CA GLY A 117 -11.50 35.13 -0.59
C GLY A 117 -10.51 34.97 -1.74
N GLU A 118 -9.73 33.87 -1.73
CA GLU A 118 -8.78 33.53 -2.79
C GLU A 118 -9.52 32.77 -3.91
N SER A 119 -9.84 33.44 -5.03
CA SER A 119 -10.63 32.84 -6.11
C SER A 119 -9.82 32.08 -7.16
N GLU A 120 -8.49 32.22 -7.16
CA GLU A 120 -7.61 31.51 -8.09
C GLU A 120 -7.27 30.13 -7.56
N TYR A 121 -8.26 29.24 -7.59
CA TYR A 121 -8.06 27.83 -7.31
C TYR A 121 -7.37 27.18 -8.52
N ASN A 122 -6.07 27.38 -8.67
CA ASN A 122 -5.25 26.49 -9.48
C ASN A 122 -5.37 25.08 -8.89
N ASP A 123 -5.37 24.05 -9.75
CA ASP A 123 -5.68 22.65 -9.44
C ASP A 123 -4.71 22.00 -8.43
N LEU A 124 -4.77 22.47 -7.17
CA LEU A 124 -3.96 22.00 -6.04
C LEU A 124 -4.42 20.62 -5.55
N SER A 125 -5.56 20.12 -6.05
CA SER A 125 -6.03 18.74 -5.86
C SER A 125 -4.94 17.71 -6.21
N SER A 126 -4.12 18.00 -7.23
CA SER A 126 -3.02 17.14 -7.65
C SER A 126 -1.81 17.17 -6.67
N ASN A 127 -1.64 18.26 -5.93
CA ASN A 127 -0.49 18.49 -5.03
C ASN A 127 -0.77 18.13 -3.56
N VAL A 128 -1.97 17.62 -3.24
CA VAL A 128 -2.26 17.15 -1.88
C VAL A 128 -1.45 15.89 -1.62
N LEU A 129 -0.28 16.07 -1.03
CA LEU A 129 0.47 14.99 -0.40
C LEU A 129 -0.39 14.42 0.72
N VAL A 130 -0.91 13.21 0.51
CA VAL A 130 -1.43 12.36 1.59
C VAL A 130 -0.21 11.96 2.42
N HIS A 131 0.25 12.88 3.28
CA HIS A 131 1.41 12.70 4.14
C HIS A 131 1.06 11.94 5.43
N GLY A 132 0.09 11.04 5.35
CA GLY A 132 -0.34 10.22 6.47
C GLY A 132 0.11 8.78 6.30
N ASN A 133 0.96 8.32 7.21
CA ASN A 133 1.11 6.89 7.51
C ASN A 133 -0.16 6.32 8.20
N ASP A 134 -1.24 7.10 8.26
CA ASP A 134 -2.51 6.72 8.87
C ASP A 134 -3.59 6.91 7.81
N LEU A 135 -4.02 5.80 7.23
CA LEU A 135 -5.11 5.69 6.28
C LEU A 135 -6.35 5.06 6.95
N SER A 136 -6.45 5.12 8.29
CA SER A 136 -7.58 4.58 9.03
C SER A 136 -8.90 5.26 8.64
N LEU A 137 -10.01 4.51 8.80
CA LEU A 137 -11.36 5.06 8.58
C LEU A 137 -11.66 6.19 9.56
N LYS A 138 -11.18 6.07 10.80
CA LYS A 138 -11.32 7.12 11.82
C LYS A 138 -10.68 8.43 11.35
N LYS A 139 -9.47 8.36 10.80
CA LYS A 139 -8.78 9.55 10.27
C LYS A 139 -9.52 10.15 9.09
N LEU A 140 -10.07 9.32 8.20
CA LEU A 140 -10.89 9.79 7.09
C LEU A 140 -12.16 10.51 7.58
N GLU A 141 -12.83 9.96 8.60
CA GLU A 141 -14.02 10.56 9.23
C GLU A 141 -13.70 11.93 9.85
N GLU A 142 -12.54 12.08 10.51
CA GLU A 142 -12.08 13.38 11.03
C GLU A 142 -12.00 14.45 9.92
N TYR A 143 -11.43 14.10 8.76
CA TYR A 143 -11.38 15.03 7.63
C TYR A 143 -12.77 15.31 7.04
N GLN A 144 -13.66 14.32 6.97
CA GLN A 144 -15.03 14.52 6.51
C GLN A 144 -15.82 15.46 7.44
N ASN A 145 -15.64 15.33 8.75
CA ASN A 145 -16.24 16.21 9.75
C ASN A 145 -15.72 17.65 9.62
N GLU A 146 -14.41 17.80 9.40
CA GLU A 146 -13.79 19.11 9.16
C GLU A 146 -14.32 19.75 7.87
N LEU A 147 -14.43 18.98 6.79
CA LEU A 147 -15.03 19.43 5.54
C LEU A 147 -16.48 19.92 5.77
N GLN A 148 -17.29 19.18 6.51
CA GLN A 148 -18.66 19.58 6.83
C GLN A 148 -18.72 20.87 7.67
N ARG A 149 -17.80 21.02 8.65
CA ARG A 149 -17.67 22.25 9.46
C ARG A 149 -17.40 23.47 8.58
N LEU A 150 -16.44 23.36 7.67
CA LEU A 150 -16.08 24.44 6.73
C LEU A 150 -17.21 24.76 5.75
N GLN A 151 -17.93 23.75 5.25
CA GLN A 151 -19.12 23.98 4.41
C GLN A 151 -20.19 24.79 5.15
N ASN A 152 -20.46 24.47 6.41
CA ASN A 152 -21.41 25.20 7.24
C ASN A 152 -20.96 26.64 7.53
N GLU A 153 -19.66 26.85 7.75
CA GLU A 153 -19.08 28.18 7.95
C GLU A 153 -19.21 29.05 6.70
N LYS A 154 -18.86 28.52 5.53
CA LYS A 154 -19.02 29.21 4.25
C LYS A 154 -20.48 29.64 4.01
N VAL A 155 -21.42 28.75 4.30
CA VAL A 155 -22.86 29.05 4.19
C VAL A 155 -23.26 30.17 5.15
N ARG A 156 -22.79 30.14 6.41
CA ARG A 156 -23.03 31.19 7.40
C ARG A 156 -22.47 32.55 6.98
N MET A 157 -21.26 32.59 6.42
CA MET A 157 -20.67 33.83 5.90
C MET A 157 -21.54 34.43 4.79
N ARG A 158 -22.00 33.60 3.84
CA ARG A 158 -22.90 34.05 2.77
C ARG A 158 -24.20 34.67 3.30
N TYR A 159 -24.79 34.09 4.34
CA TYR A 159 -25.98 34.65 4.97
C TYR A 159 -25.69 35.92 5.78
N SER A 160 -24.52 36.02 6.43
CA SER A 160 -24.12 37.23 7.17
C SER A 160 -23.79 38.42 6.26
N THR A 161 -23.34 38.17 5.02
CA THR A 161 -23.15 39.22 4.00
C THR A 161 -24.45 39.67 3.35
N PHE A 162 -25.54 38.92 3.55
CA PHE A 162 -26.89 39.24 3.06
C PHE A 162 -27.74 39.79 4.22
N VAL A 163 -27.46 41.02 4.66
CA VAL A 163 -28.36 41.76 5.56
C VAL A 163 -29.21 42.71 4.68
N PRO A 164 -30.51 42.45 4.44
CA PRO A 164 -31.38 43.42 3.79
C PRO A 164 -31.84 44.43 4.83
N GLY A 165 -31.42 45.69 4.69
CA GLY A 165 -31.85 46.73 5.62
C GLY A 165 -31.64 48.13 5.09
N THR A 166 -32.65 48.70 4.42
CA THR A 166 -32.95 50.13 4.59
C THR A 166 -34.45 50.34 4.38
N ILE A 167 -35.20 50.33 5.49
CA ILE A 167 -36.55 50.89 5.51
C ILE A 167 -36.38 52.41 5.35
N ALA A 168 -36.70 52.92 4.16
CA ALA A 168 -36.76 54.35 3.92
C ALA A 168 -37.93 54.94 4.71
N LYS A 169 -37.60 55.87 5.62
CA LYS A 169 -38.55 56.70 6.36
C LYS A 169 -38.97 57.90 5.49
N MET A 170 -40.29 58.06 5.33
CA MET A 170 -41.05 59.35 5.26
C MET A 170 -40.94 60.19 3.94
N PRO A 171 -41.95 61.03 3.59
CA PRO A 171 -42.82 61.77 4.51
C PRO A 171 -44.33 61.75 4.27
N SER A 172 -44.99 62.05 5.38
CA SER A 172 -46.32 62.60 5.55
C SER A 172 -46.61 63.71 4.56
N THR A 173 -47.77 63.66 3.91
CA THR A 173 -48.40 64.85 3.36
C THR A 173 -49.78 64.98 3.96
N GLU A 174 -49.94 66.08 4.70
CA GLU A 174 -51.19 66.54 5.28
C GLU A 174 -52.24 66.87 4.21
N ARG A 175 -53.49 66.85 4.67
CA ARG A 175 -54.73 67.22 3.99
C ARG A 175 -54.64 68.62 3.35
N PHE A 176 -55.35 68.79 2.23
CA PHE A 176 -56.54 69.66 2.13
C PHE A 176 -57.48 69.08 1.07
#